data_AF-A0A9X4IK01-F1
#
_entry.id   AF-A0A9X4IK01-F1
#
_cell.length_a   1.000
_cell.length_b   1.000
_cell.length_c   1.000
_cell.angle_alpha   90.00
_cell.angle_beta   90.00
_cell.angle_gamma   90.00
#
_symmetry.space_group_name_H-M   'P 1'
#
loop_
_entity.id
_entity.type
_entity.pdbx_description
1 polymer ?
#
loop_
_entity_poly.entity_id
_entity_poly.type
_entity_poly.pdbx_seq_one_letter_code
_entity_poly.pdbx_strand_id
1 'polypeptide(L)'
;MSQTDALFQLGIDLNHGSRQTQAEVIEFPVAVGAEVSPRTSSDERKDFFIERDGERFAGTHLIIDLIGASRLDDLDHIERALKRCVEVSGATLLHIHLHHFTPNGGVSGVAVLSESHISIHSWPEADYAALDVFMCGEAQPLNSIEVLREAFNPSEIRVDEIRRGSGMV
;
A
#
# COMPACT_ATOMS: atom_id res chain seq x y z
N MET A 1 25.84 6.31 55.00
CA MET A 1 25.13 5.26 54.25
C MET A 1 23.66 5.63 54.31
N SER A 2 23.17 6.42 53.34
CA SER A 2 22.34 5.95 52.22
C SER A 2 21.01 5.39 52.76
N GLN A 3 19.84 5.98 52.51
CA GLN A 3 19.30 6.32 51.20
C GLN A 3 18.36 7.52 51.26
N THR A 4 18.42 8.32 50.20
CA THR A 4 17.58 9.49 49.92
C THR A 4 16.32 9.05 49.17
N ASP A 5 15.21 9.67 49.53
CA ASP A 5 13.93 9.64 48.83
C ASP A 5 14.09 9.87 47.31
N ALA A 6 13.41 9.05 46.50
CA ALA A 6 13.12 9.35 45.12
C ALA A 6 11.70 8.90 44.78
N LEU A 7 10.77 9.85 44.88
CA LEU A 7 9.43 9.80 44.33
C LEU A 7 9.52 9.58 42.81
N PHE A 8 8.95 8.48 42.32
CA PHE A 8 8.68 8.26 40.91
C PHE A 8 7.57 9.22 40.45
N GLN A 9 7.95 10.33 39.82
CA GLN A 9 7.03 11.11 38.98
C GLN A 9 7.08 10.54 37.56
N LEU A 10 6.05 9.76 37.22
CA LEU A 10 5.72 9.39 35.83
C LEU A 10 5.23 10.64 35.10
N GLY A 11 6.14 11.32 34.42
CA GLY A 11 5.80 12.27 33.36
C GLY A 11 5.36 11.49 32.14
N ILE A 12 4.04 11.35 31.96
CA ILE A 12 3.45 10.97 30.68
C ILE A 12 3.65 12.16 29.75
N ASP A 13 4.71 12.10 28.94
CA ASP A 13 4.94 13.04 27.85
C ASP A 13 4.17 12.52 26.63
N LEU A 14 2.90 12.94 26.50
CA LEU A 14 2.05 12.70 25.33
C LEU A 14 2.52 13.60 24.18
N ASN A 15 3.66 13.27 23.59
CA ASN A 15 4.06 13.83 22.32
C ASN A 15 3.63 12.86 21.21
N HIS A 16 2.35 12.94 20.81
CA HIS A 16 1.89 12.45 19.52
C HIS A 16 2.47 13.36 18.42
N GLY A 17 3.78 13.26 18.21
CA GLY A 17 4.42 13.77 17.01
C GLY A 17 4.14 12.80 15.88
N SER A 18 3.40 13.23 14.87
CA SER A 18 3.36 12.57 13.56
C SER A 18 4.80 12.44 13.06
N ARG A 19 5.40 11.26 13.20
CA ARG A 19 6.67 10.97 12.52
C ARG A 19 6.34 10.91 11.04
N GLN A 20 6.61 11.99 10.32
CA GLN A 20 6.80 11.91 8.89
C GLN A 20 8.02 11.03 8.66
N THR A 21 7.80 9.77 8.30
CA THR A 21 8.83 8.92 7.73
C THR A 21 9.19 9.51 6.38
N GLN A 22 10.25 10.33 6.32
CA GLN A 22 10.86 10.66 5.04
C GLN A 22 11.50 9.38 4.51
N ALA A 23 10.93 8.80 3.46
CA ALA A 23 11.60 7.77 2.71
C ALA A 23 12.86 8.38 2.10
N GLU A 24 14.04 7.85 2.43
CA GLU A 24 15.27 8.23 1.75
C GLU A 24 15.19 7.73 0.30
N VAL A 25 15.22 8.66 -0.66
CA VAL A 25 15.30 8.32 -2.08
C VAL A 25 16.73 7.87 -2.36
N ILE A 26 16.93 6.56 -2.48
CA ILE A 26 18.21 6.00 -2.92
C ILE A 26 18.20 5.96 -4.46
N GLU A 27 18.89 6.92 -5.08
CA GLU A 27 19.09 6.92 -6.53
C GLU A 27 20.19 5.92 -6.93
N PHE A 28 19.85 4.98 -7.81
CA PHE A 28 20.83 4.09 -8.42
C PHE A 28 21.13 4.60 -9.83
N PRO A 29 22.38 5.02 -10.14
CA PRO A 29 22.72 5.50 -11.47
C PRO A 29 22.53 4.39 -12.51
N VAL A 30 21.66 4.63 -13.48
CA VAL A 30 21.47 3.76 -14.66
C VAL A 30 22.45 4.23 -15.74
N ALA A 31 23.28 3.32 -16.28
CA ALA A 31 24.19 3.66 -17.37
C ALA A 31 23.40 4.14 -18.59
N VAL A 32 23.71 5.35 -19.09
CA VAL A 32 23.09 5.91 -20.29
C VAL A 32 23.64 5.17 -21.51
N GLY A 33 22.94 4.12 -21.93
CA GLY A 33 23.18 3.43 -23.19
C GLY A 33 22.11 3.83 -24.22
N ALA A 34 22.56 4.55 -25.25
CA ALA A 34 21.83 5.04 -26.43
C ALA A 34 20.99 6.32 -26.25
N GLU A 35 21.25 7.30 -27.13
CA GLU A 35 20.43 8.49 -27.32
C GLU A 35 18.97 8.09 -27.50
N VAL A 36 18.10 8.57 -26.60
CA VAL A 36 16.66 8.45 -26.77
C VAL A 36 16.27 9.42 -27.88
N SER A 37 16.02 8.89 -29.08
CA SER A 37 15.42 9.67 -30.16
C SER A 37 14.07 10.25 -29.69
N PRO A 38 13.68 11.46 -30.15
CA PRO A 38 12.37 12.00 -29.81
C PRO A 38 11.31 11.02 -30.31
N ARG A 39 10.62 10.34 -29.39
CA ARG A 39 9.55 9.41 -29.75
C ARG A 39 8.44 10.23 -30.38
N THR A 40 8.24 10.05 -31.69
CA THR A 40 7.18 10.71 -32.44
C THR A 40 5.84 10.35 -31.84
N SER A 41 5.03 11.37 -31.54
CA SER A 41 3.69 11.24 -30.99
C SER A 41 2.78 10.49 -31.97
N SER A 42 2.55 9.20 -31.73
CA SER A 42 1.42 8.50 -32.34
C SER A 42 0.19 8.70 -31.43
N ASP A 43 -0.85 9.28 -32.01
CA ASP A 43 -2.12 9.74 -31.44
C ASP A 43 -3.06 8.58 -30.99
N GLU A 44 -2.48 7.44 -30.57
CA GLU A 44 -3.21 6.22 -30.15
C GLU A 44 -2.73 5.68 -28.80
N ARG A 45 -1.91 6.44 -28.06
CA ARG A 45 -1.56 6.06 -26.69
C ARG A 45 -2.71 6.43 -25.76
N LYS A 46 -3.44 5.43 -25.27
CA LYS A 46 -4.24 5.56 -24.04
C LYS A 46 -3.26 5.62 -22.88
N ASP A 47 -2.56 6.73 -22.74
CA ASP A 47 -1.66 6.94 -21.62
C ASP A 47 -2.53 7.15 -20.37
N PHE A 48 -2.59 6.18 -19.45
CA PHE A 48 -3.43 6.19 -18.24
C PHE A 48 -2.87 7.08 -17.11
N PHE A 49 -2.10 8.11 -17.47
CA PHE A 49 -1.60 9.08 -16.50
C PHE A 49 -2.76 9.82 -15.86
N ILE A 50 -2.61 10.10 -14.57
CA ILE A 50 -3.56 10.86 -13.77
C ILE A 50 -3.10 12.31 -13.77
N GLU A 51 -4.01 13.23 -14.07
CA GLU A 51 -3.85 14.67 -13.84
C GLU A 51 -4.75 15.09 -12.67
N ARG A 52 -4.13 15.48 -11.54
CA ARG A 52 -4.84 15.92 -10.34
C ARG A 52 -4.06 17.04 -9.66
N ASP A 53 -4.77 18.10 -9.25
CA ASP A 53 -4.18 19.27 -8.58
C ASP A 53 -3.05 19.97 -9.38
N GLY A 54 -3.09 19.89 -10.71
CA GLY A 54 -2.06 20.44 -11.60
C GLY A 54 -0.78 19.59 -11.69
N GLU A 55 -0.79 18.39 -11.12
CA GLU A 55 0.31 17.44 -11.21
C GLU A 55 -0.08 16.22 -12.04
N ARG A 56 0.83 15.78 -12.92
CA ARG A 56 0.72 14.58 -13.73
C ARG A 56 1.57 13.47 -13.12
N PHE A 57 0.98 12.29 -12.95
CA PHE A 57 1.64 11.11 -12.37
C PHE A 57 1.04 9.82 -12.95
N ALA A 58 1.73 8.69 -12.79
CA ALA A 58 1.32 7.39 -13.33
C ALA A 58 0.16 6.75 -12.57
N GLY A 59 0.14 6.90 -11.24
CA GLY A 59 -0.94 6.36 -10.43
C GLY A 59 -0.75 6.63 -8.94
N THR A 60 -1.80 6.38 -8.17
CA THR A 60 -1.80 6.51 -6.72
C THR A 60 -1.47 5.15 -6.10
N HIS A 61 -0.44 5.10 -5.26
CA HIS A 61 -0.02 3.91 -4.54
C HIS A 61 -0.22 4.10 -3.04
N LEU A 62 -1.11 3.32 -2.45
CA LEU A 62 -1.31 3.28 -1.01
C LEU A 62 -0.45 2.18 -0.40
N ILE A 63 0.34 2.54 0.60
CA ILE A 63 1.04 1.61 1.49
C ILE A 63 0.22 1.51 2.76
N ILE A 64 -0.33 0.33 3.04
CA ILE A 64 -1.33 0.13 4.08
C ILE A 64 -0.84 -0.89 5.10
N ASP A 65 -0.83 -0.49 6.37
CA ASP A 65 -0.64 -1.38 7.51
C ASP A 65 -1.98 -1.62 8.21
N LEU A 66 -2.39 -2.87 8.34
CA LEU A 66 -3.50 -3.30 9.18
C LEU A 66 -2.94 -3.87 10.48
N ILE A 67 -3.30 -3.28 11.62
CA ILE A 67 -2.80 -3.65 12.95
C ILE A 67 -3.98 -4.15 13.78
N GLY A 68 -3.79 -5.25 14.51
CA GLY A 68 -4.88 -5.90 15.27
C GLY A 68 -5.95 -6.50 14.35
N ALA A 69 -5.56 -6.93 13.16
CA ALA A 69 -6.43 -7.51 12.14
C ALA A 69 -6.66 -9.01 12.37
N SER A 70 -7.80 -9.51 11.90
CA SER A 70 -8.25 -10.89 12.09
C SER A 70 -8.53 -11.58 10.75
N ARG A 71 -8.62 -12.93 10.77
CA ARG A 71 -8.88 -13.78 9.58
C ARG A 71 -7.81 -13.63 8.49
N LEU A 72 -6.57 -13.51 8.93
CA LEU A 72 -5.39 -13.28 8.11
C LEU A 72 -4.80 -14.56 7.50
N ASP A 73 -5.35 -15.72 7.85
CA ASP A 73 -4.98 -17.07 7.41
C ASP A 73 -6.07 -17.74 6.54
N ASP A 74 -7.19 -17.06 6.30
CA ASP A 74 -8.33 -17.54 5.51
C ASP A 74 -8.18 -17.11 4.05
N LEU A 75 -7.64 -18.01 3.22
CA LEU A 75 -7.41 -17.77 1.78
C LEU A 75 -8.66 -17.28 1.04
N ASP A 76 -9.80 -17.95 1.25
CA ASP A 76 -11.04 -17.61 0.54
C ASP A 76 -11.55 -16.23 0.97
N HIS A 77 -11.36 -15.87 2.24
CA HIS A 77 -11.70 -14.56 2.76
C HIS A 77 -10.82 -13.46 2.21
N ILE A 78 -9.50 -13.68 2.18
CA ILE A 78 -8.56 -12.75 1.57
C ILE A 78 -8.88 -12.56 0.09
N GLU A 79 -9.11 -13.64 -0.65
CA GLU A 79 -9.46 -13.54 -2.08
C GLU A 79 -10.72 -12.71 -2.31
N ARG A 80 -11.78 -12.93 -1.51
CA ARG A 80 -13.01 -12.13 -1.58
C ARG A 80 -12.77 -10.67 -1.25
N ALA A 81 -11.96 -10.38 -0.23
CA ALA A 81 -11.62 -9.01 0.14
C ALA A 81 -10.88 -8.30 -0.99
N LEU A 82 -9.86 -8.93 -1.58
CA LEU A 82 -9.11 -8.38 -2.71
C LEU A 82 -10.02 -8.14 -3.93
N LYS A 83 -10.88 -9.08 -4.28
CA LYS A 83 -11.86 -8.92 -5.38
C LYS A 83 -12.79 -7.72 -5.15
N ARG A 84 -13.28 -7.57 -3.92
CA ARG A 84 -14.15 -6.43 -3.55
C ARG A 84 -13.39 -5.11 -3.59
N CYS A 85 -12.13 -5.08 -3.17
CA CYS A 85 -11.27 -3.89 -3.32
C CYS A 85 -11.14 -3.47 -4.80
N VAL A 86 -10.92 -4.44 -5.70
CA VAL A 86 -10.85 -4.16 -7.14
C VAL A 86 -12.17 -3.56 -7.67
N GLU A 87 -13.30 -4.17 -7.29
CA GLU A 87 -14.63 -3.73 -7.71
C GLU A 87 -14.96 -2.30 -7.26
N VAL A 88 -14.83 -1.99 -5.97
CA VAL A 88 -15.19 -0.66 -5.43
C VAL A 88 -14.25 0.45 -5.89
N SER A 89 -13.02 0.08 -6.27
CA SER A 89 -12.06 1.01 -6.83
C SER A 89 -12.22 1.21 -8.34
N GLY A 90 -13.11 0.48 -9.01
CA GLY A 90 -13.31 0.58 -10.46
C GLY A 90 -12.13 0.08 -11.29
N ALA A 91 -11.29 -0.79 -10.71
CA ALA A 91 -10.15 -1.38 -11.42
C ALA A 91 -10.56 -2.67 -12.16
N THR A 92 -9.76 -3.07 -13.14
CA THR A 92 -9.98 -4.30 -13.90
C THR A 92 -9.04 -5.40 -13.43
N LEU A 93 -9.61 -6.45 -12.82
CA LEU A 93 -8.88 -7.64 -12.39
C LEU A 93 -8.44 -8.50 -13.58
N LEU A 94 -7.16 -8.88 -13.63
CA LEU A 94 -6.66 -9.88 -14.57
C LEU A 94 -6.59 -11.26 -13.93
N HIS A 95 -5.93 -11.38 -12.77
CA HIS A 95 -5.79 -12.63 -12.03
C HIS A 95 -5.41 -12.38 -10.57
N ILE A 96 -5.68 -13.36 -9.70
CA ILE A 96 -5.25 -13.37 -8.29
C ILE A 96 -4.43 -14.62 -8.04
N HIS A 97 -3.29 -14.46 -7.36
CA HIS A 97 -2.49 -15.56 -6.85
C HIS A 97 -2.28 -15.38 -5.35
N LEU A 98 -2.60 -16.43 -4.59
CA LEU A 98 -2.39 -16.49 -3.15
C LEU A 98 -1.51 -17.70 -2.81
N HIS A 99 -0.60 -17.53 -1.86
CA HIS A 99 0.22 -18.59 -1.29
C HIS A 99 0.07 -18.58 0.23
N HIS A 100 -0.30 -19.73 0.78
CA HIS A 100 -0.47 -19.93 2.21
C HIS A 100 0.75 -20.65 2.79
N PHE A 101 1.35 -20.06 3.82
CA PHE A 101 2.54 -20.57 4.50
C PHE A 101 2.19 -21.38 5.74
N THR A 102 2.94 -22.47 5.94
CA THR A 102 2.87 -23.30 7.15
C THR A 102 4.16 -23.19 7.96
N PRO A 103 4.13 -23.32 9.30
CA PRO A 103 2.96 -23.64 10.12
C PRO A 103 2.16 -22.41 10.60
N ASN A 104 2.67 -21.20 10.43
CA ASN A 104 2.12 -19.99 11.06
C ASN A 104 0.83 -19.46 10.42
N GLY A 105 0.46 -19.92 9.22
CA GLY A 105 -0.80 -19.56 8.58
C GLY A 105 -0.75 -18.28 7.74
N GLY A 106 0.39 -17.60 7.67
CA GLY A 106 0.54 -16.36 6.89
C GLY A 106 0.25 -16.55 5.40
N VAL A 107 -0.19 -15.48 4.75
CA VAL A 107 -0.55 -15.48 3.33
C VAL A 107 0.21 -14.38 2.59
N SER A 108 0.83 -14.73 1.47
CA SER A 108 1.29 -13.77 0.47
C SER A 108 0.36 -13.83 -0.73
N GLY A 109 -0.11 -12.66 -1.19
CA GLY A 109 -1.07 -12.56 -2.27
C GLY A 109 -0.81 -11.39 -3.20
N VAL A 110 -1.19 -11.56 -4.46
CA VAL A 110 -1.23 -10.47 -5.44
C VAL A 110 -2.45 -10.60 -6.34
N ALA A 111 -3.21 -9.50 -6.45
CA ALA A 111 -4.21 -9.29 -7.48
C ALA A 111 -3.59 -8.40 -8.56
N VAL A 112 -3.36 -8.97 -9.75
CA VAL A 112 -2.81 -8.24 -10.88
C VAL A 112 -3.94 -7.54 -11.62
N LEU A 113 -3.78 -6.24 -11.82
CA LEU A 113 -4.74 -5.38 -12.49
C LEU A 113 -4.23 -5.03 -13.88
N SER A 114 -5.08 -4.42 -14.71
CA SER A 114 -4.71 -4.13 -16.12
C SER A 114 -3.41 -3.33 -16.29
N GLU A 115 -2.99 -2.54 -15.29
CA GLU A 115 -1.70 -1.79 -15.30
C GLU A 115 -1.07 -1.58 -13.91
N SER A 116 -1.52 -2.33 -12.91
CA SER A 116 -1.15 -2.10 -11.51
C SER A 116 -1.40 -3.36 -10.65
N HIS A 117 -1.48 -3.23 -9.33
CA HIS A 117 -1.69 -4.39 -8.46
C HIS A 117 -2.30 -4.03 -7.11
N ILE A 118 -2.87 -5.05 -6.46
CA ILE A 118 -3.03 -5.09 -5.00
C ILE A 118 -2.17 -6.23 -4.46
N SER A 119 -1.29 -5.97 -3.50
CA SER A 119 -0.52 -7.00 -2.78
C SER A 119 -1.07 -7.17 -1.36
N ILE A 120 -0.84 -8.34 -0.76
CA ILE A 120 -1.03 -8.56 0.67
C ILE A 120 0.05 -9.52 1.19
N HIS A 121 0.59 -9.19 2.36
CA HIS A 121 1.40 -10.08 3.17
C HIS A 121 0.84 -10.08 4.59
N SER A 122 0.52 -11.25 5.12
CA SER A 122 -0.08 -11.37 6.45
C SER A 122 0.77 -12.18 7.43
N TRP A 123 0.70 -11.77 8.69
CA TRP A 123 1.31 -12.41 9.86
C TRP A 123 0.21 -12.59 10.93
N PRO A 124 -0.59 -13.66 10.83
CA PRO A 124 -1.65 -13.96 11.79
C PRO A 124 -1.16 -14.03 13.24
N GLU A 125 0.09 -14.48 13.46
CA GLU A 125 0.71 -14.55 14.79
C GLU A 125 0.95 -13.17 15.44
N ALA A 126 0.89 -12.10 14.65
CA ALA A 126 1.09 -10.72 15.08
C ALA A 126 -0.15 -9.85 14.85
N ASP A 127 -1.30 -10.44 14.45
CA ASP A 127 -2.50 -9.73 14.04
C ASP A 127 -2.21 -8.59 13.04
N TYR A 128 -1.28 -8.83 12.11
CA TYR A 128 -0.73 -7.80 11.21
C TYR A 128 -0.80 -8.19 9.75
N ALA A 129 -1.17 -7.25 8.88
CA ALA A 129 -1.02 -7.39 7.44
C ALA A 129 -0.51 -6.11 6.79
N ALA A 130 0.41 -6.26 5.85
CA ALA A 130 0.89 -5.21 4.96
C ALA A 130 0.21 -5.36 3.60
N LEU A 131 -0.28 -4.26 3.03
CA LEU A 131 -0.88 -4.23 1.71
C LEU A 131 -0.35 -3.07 0.87
N ASP A 132 -0.11 -3.35 -0.41
CA ASP A 132 0.15 -2.35 -1.44
C ASP A 132 -1.10 -2.23 -2.32
N VAL A 133 -1.71 -1.05 -2.42
CA VAL A 133 -2.82 -0.78 -3.37
C VAL A 133 -2.36 0.24 -4.38
N PHE A 134 -1.88 -0.23 -5.53
CA PHE A 134 -1.43 0.63 -6.62
C PHE A 134 -2.46 0.64 -7.75
N MET A 135 -2.93 1.82 -8.15
CA MET A 135 -3.89 1.97 -9.24
C MET A 135 -3.61 3.21 -10.10
N CYS A 136 -3.89 3.08 -11.40
CA CYS A 136 -3.68 4.10 -12.44
C CYS A 136 -5.02 4.53 -13.06
N GLY A 137 -5.02 5.58 -13.88
CA GLY A 137 -6.21 6.06 -14.59
C GLY A 137 -7.34 6.54 -13.68
N GLU A 138 -8.59 6.18 -14.00
CA GLU A 138 -9.80 6.63 -13.29
C GLU A 138 -10.09 5.84 -12.00
N ALA A 139 -9.28 4.82 -11.69
CA ALA A 139 -9.48 3.98 -10.51
C ALA A 139 -9.30 4.77 -9.19
N GLN A 140 -10.05 4.38 -8.17
CA GLN A 140 -10.12 5.05 -6.87
C GLN A 140 -9.57 4.14 -5.76
N PRO A 141 -8.24 4.09 -5.55
CA PRO A 141 -7.64 3.15 -4.61
C PRO A 141 -8.07 3.38 -3.15
N LEU A 142 -8.40 4.61 -2.76
CA LEU A 142 -8.88 4.92 -1.39
C LEU A 142 -10.16 4.17 -1.01
N ASN A 143 -11.01 3.82 -1.99
CA ASN A 143 -12.24 3.05 -1.73
C ASN A 143 -11.95 1.64 -1.18
N SER A 144 -10.74 1.11 -1.41
CA SER A 144 -10.32 -0.19 -0.85
C SER A 144 -10.18 -0.17 0.67
N ILE A 145 -9.90 0.98 1.29
CA ILE A 145 -9.64 1.08 2.73
C ILE A 145 -10.85 0.59 3.54
N GLU A 146 -12.07 0.97 3.14
CA GLU A 146 -13.26 0.55 3.88
C GLU A 146 -13.55 -0.94 3.71
N VAL A 147 -13.27 -1.50 2.53
CA VAL A 147 -13.36 -2.95 2.31
C VAL A 147 -12.40 -3.70 3.22
N LEU A 148 -11.15 -3.22 3.35
CA LEU A 148 -10.15 -3.82 4.23
C LEU A 148 -10.55 -3.70 5.71
N ARG A 149 -11.10 -2.55 6.11
CA ARG A 149 -11.63 -2.33 7.46
C ARG A 149 -12.72 -3.34 7.80
N GLU A 150 -13.72 -3.48 6.94
CA GLU A 150 -14.84 -4.40 7.15
C GLU A 150 -14.38 -5.87 7.11
N ALA A 151 -13.46 -6.21 6.21
CA ALA A 151 -13.02 -7.58 6.02
C ALA A 151 -12.17 -8.09 7.19
N PHE A 152 -11.23 -7.28 7.68
CA PHE A 152 -10.22 -7.74 8.64
C PHE A 152 -10.44 -7.21 10.06
N ASN A 153 -11.34 -6.23 10.25
CA ASN A 153 -11.65 -5.59 11.53
C ASN A 153 -10.39 -5.22 12.35
N PRO A 154 -9.43 -4.48 11.75
CA PRO A 154 -8.22 -4.06 12.46
C PRO A 154 -8.55 -3.06 13.58
N SER A 155 -7.72 -3.05 14.62
CA SER A 155 -7.79 -2.02 15.66
C SER A 155 -7.24 -0.68 15.18
N GLU A 156 -6.29 -0.70 14.23
CA GLU A 156 -5.69 0.49 13.62
C GLU A 156 -5.38 0.24 12.13
N ILE A 157 -5.59 1.25 11.29
CA ILE A 157 -5.18 1.25 9.88
C ILE A 157 -4.26 2.45 9.68
N ARG A 158 -3.04 2.22 9.19
CA ARG A 158 -2.14 3.28 8.72
C ARG A 158 -2.08 3.24 7.22
N VAL A 159 -2.08 4.42 6.61
CA VAL A 159 -2.05 4.58 5.15
C VAL A 159 -1.10 5.70 4.79
N ASP A 160 -0.10 5.38 3.98
CA ASP A 160 0.73 6.35 3.29
C ASP A 160 0.36 6.37 1.81
N GLU A 161 0.15 7.58 1.25
CA GLU A 161 -0.14 7.77 -0.16
C GLU A 161 1.11 8.23 -0.92
N ILE A 162 1.43 7.55 -2.00
CA ILE A 162 2.56 7.86 -2.89
C ILE A 162 2.04 8.09 -4.30
N ARG A 163 2.30 9.28 -4.87
CA ARG A 163 2.09 9.56 -6.29
C ARG A 163 3.25 8.97 -7.11
N ARG A 164 2.99 7.90 -7.84
CA ARG A 164 4.03 7.21 -8.62
C ARG A 164 4.30 7.96 -9.92
N GLY A 165 5.55 8.31 -10.19
CA GLY A 165 5.93 9.02 -11.42
C GLY A 165 5.71 10.54 -11.36
N SER A 166 5.37 11.11 -10.20
CA SER A 166 5.33 12.57 -10.00
C SER A 166 6.60 13.24 -10.54
N GLY A 167 6.42 14.25 -11.39
CA GLY A 167 7.52 15.03 -11.98
C GLY A 167 8.37 14.27 -13.01
N MET A 168 8.02 13.02 -13.34
CA MET A 168 8.75 12.18 -14.30
C MET A 168 7.96 11.90 -15.58
N VAL A 169 6.62 11.97 -15.54
CA VAL A 169 5.71 11.59 -16.64
C VAL A 169 4.82 12.72 -17.13
#